data_AF-A0A967PXM1-F1
#
_entry.id   AF-A0A967PXM1-F1
#
_cell.length_a   1.000
_cell.length_b   1.000
_cell.length_c   1.000
_cell.angle_alpha   90.00
_cell.angle_beta   90.00
_cell.angle_gamma   90.00
#
_symmetry.space_group_name_H-M   'P 1'
#
loop_
_entity.id
_entity.type
_entity.pdbx_description
1 polymer ?
#
loop_
_entity_poly.entity_id
_entity_poly.type
_entity_poly.pdbx_seq_one_letter_code
_entity_poly.pdbx_strand_id
1 'polypeptide(L)'
;TYHPCPNCSGSGRVKSPEGQAVAVLRQLHTSCAKGKFEKAEVKVPLEVANYMLNDRREELVEMEKKLKLSIHIVGDESLAA
;
A
#
# COMPACT_ATOMS: atom_id res chain seq x y z
N THR A 1 -6.34 13.74 -18.50
CA THR A 1 -5.66 13.32 -19.75
C THR A 1 -4.85 12.08 -19.44
N TYR A 2 -5.28 10.92 -19.93
CA TYR A 2 -4.73 9.60 -19.56
C TYR A 2 -3.75 9.15 -20.66
N HIS A 3 -2.51 8.79 -20.30
CA HIS A 3 -1.50 8.34 -21.26
C HIS A 3 -1.50 6.80 -21.37
N PRO A 4 -1.45 6.22 -22.57
CA PRO A 4 -1.44 4.77 -22.78
C PRO A 4 -0.05 4.17 -22.52
N CYS A 5 -0.01 3.02 -21.85
CA CYS A 5 1.22 2.31 -21.48
C CYS A 5 1.68 1.35 -22.60
N PRO A 6 2.95 1.38 -23.03
CA PRO A 6 3.46 0.56 -24.13
C PRO A 6 3.69 -0.93 -23.78
N ASN A 7 3.48 -1.34 -22.52
CA ASN A 7 3.81 -2.70 -22.06
C ASN A 7 2.58 -3.62 -21.86
N CYS A 8 1.36 -3.08 -21.92
CA CYS A 8 0.15 -3.87 -21.69
C CYS A 8 -0.68 -3.95 -22.97
N SER A 9 -0.72 -5.13 -23.57
CA SER A 9 -1.64 -5.52 -24.65
C SER A 9 -3.11 -5.44 -24.20
N GLY A 10 -3.65 -4.22 -24.01
CA GLY A 10 -5.09 -3.98 -23.89
C GLY A 10 -5.73 -3.90 -22.50
N SER A 11 -4.98 -3.99 -21.39
CA SER A 11 -5.56 -3.90 -20.01
C SER A 11 -5.15 -2.63 -19.24
N GLY A 12 -4.47 -1.69 -19.90
CA GLY A 12 -3.61 -0.67 -19.29
C GLY A 12 -4.24 0.34 -18.37
N ARG A 13 -4.13 0.12 -17.07
CA ARG A 13 -4.04 1.19 -16.08
C ARG A 13 -2.78 0.95 -15.25
N VAL A 14 -1.77 1.80 -15.42
CA VAL A 14 -0.74 1.96 -14.38
C VAL A 14 -1.51 2.35 -13.13
N LYS A 15 -1.45 1.54 -12.08
CA LYS A 15 -2.20 1.85 -10.87
C LYS A 15 -1.60 3.13 -10.29
N SER A 16 -2.40 4.20 -10.24
CA SER A 16 -2.05 5.41 -9.50
C SER A 16 -1.57 5.04 -8.10
N PRO A 17 -0.64 5.80 -7.49
CA PRO A 17 -0.15 5.52 -6.15
C PRO A 17 -1.30 5.37 -5.13
N GLU A 18 -2.37 6.14 -5.31
CA GLU A 18 -3.63 6.04 -4.58
C GLU A 18 -4.28 4.64 -4.70
N GLY A 19 -4.38 4.11 -5.92
CA GLY A 19 -4.96 2.80 -6.19
C GLY A 19 -4.10 1.65 -5.66
N GLN A 20 -2.77 1.82 -5.66
CA GLN A 20 -1.85 0.85 -5.07
C GLN A 20 -1.97 0.85 -3.54
N ALA A 21 -2.01 2.03 -2.91
CA ALA A 21 -2.19 2.17 -1.47
C ALA A 21 -3.46 1.48 -0.95
N VAL A 22 -4.60 1.67 -1.62
CA VAL A 22 -5.86 1.01 -1.23
C VAL A 22 -5.76 -0.51 -1.34
N ALA A 23 -5.10 -1.03 -2.39
CA ALA A 23 -4.91 -2.46 -2.55
C ALA A 23 -4.04 -3.04 -1.43
N VAL A 24 -2.96 -2.35 -1.06
CA VAL A 24 -2.04 -2.72 0.02
C VAL A 24 -2.76 -2.71 1.37
N LEU A 25 -3.54 -1.67 1.68
CA LEU A 25 -4.33 -1.61 2.91
C LEU A 25 -5.30 -2.78 3.03
N ARG A 26 -6.01 -3.14 1.95
CA ARG A 26 -6.90 -4.32 1.95
C ARG A 26 -6.15 -5.62 2.20
N GLN A 27 -4.97 -5.79 1.61
CA GLN A 27 -4.12 -6.95 1.86
C GLN A 27 -3.67 -6.99 3.31
N LEU A 28 -3.23 -5.85 3.87
CA LEU A 28 -2.82 -5.75 5.27
C LEU A 28 -3.96 -6.12 6.22
N HIS A 29 -5.16 -5.57 5.99
CA HIS A 29 -6.37 -5.92 6.76
C HIS A 29 -6.66 -7.43 6.70
N THR A 30 -6.61 -8.03 5.51
CA THR A 30 -6.91 -9.45 5.33
C THR A 30 -5.87 -10.33 6.03
N SER A 31 -4.59 -9.96 5.95
CA SER A 31 -3.50 -10.66 6.63
C SER A 31 -3.65 -10.56 8.15
N CYS A 32 -3.90 -9.37 8.69
CA CYS A 32 -4.08 -9.17 10.12
C CYS A 32 -5.37 -9.81 10.67
N ALA A 33 -6.42 -9.95 9.84
CA ALA A 33 -7.63 -10.66 10.23
C ALA A 33 -7.41 -12.18 10.29
N LYS A 34 -6.49 -12.72 9.48
CA LYS A 34 -6.19 -14.17 9.42
C LYS A 34 -5.15 -14.63 10.44
N GLY A 35 -4.28 -13.74 10.91
CA GLY A 35 -3.21 -14.10 11.85
C GLY A 35 -3.00 -13.05 12.95
N LYS A 36 -2.59 -13.51 14.13
CA LYS A 36 -2.15 -12.61 15.21
C LYS A 36 -0.69 -12.25 14.97
N PHE A 37 -0.44 -11.04 14.48
CA PHE A 37 0.90 -10.49 14.30
C PHE A 37 1.10 -9.34 15.29
N GLU A 38 2.22 -9.32 16.00
CA GLU A 38 2.60 -8.16 16.84
C GLU A 38 3.14 -7.01 15.97
N LYS A 39 3.68 -7.33 14.79
CA LYS A 39 4.24 -6.38 13.83
C LYS A 39 3.91 -6.78 12.39
N ALA A 40 3.53 -5.81 11.57
CA ALA A 40 3.30 -5.97 10.15
C ALA A 40 4.25 -5.06 9.37
N GLU A 41 5.10 -5.63 8.52
CA GLU A 41 5.98 -4.88 7.63
C GLU A 41 5.47 -5.00 6.19
N VAL A 42 5.40 -3.87 5.49
CA VAL A 42 4.98 -3.79 4.09
C VAL A 42 6.01 -3.01 3.28
N LYS A 43 6.43 -3.63 2.17
CA LYS A 43 7.32 -3.02 1.19
C LYS A 43 6.51 -2.59 -0.02
N VAL A 44 6.58 -1.31 -0.35
CA VAL A 44 5.88 -0.69 -1.49
C VAL A 44 6.82 0.27 -2.21
N PRO A 45 6.52 0.66 -3.46
CA PRO A 45 7.29 1.69 -4.15
C PRO A 45 7.33 2.98 -3.34
N LEU A 46 8.42 3.74 -3.45
CA LEU A 46 8.63 4.97 -2.68
C LEU A 46 7.47 5.98 -2.81
N GLU A 47 6.91 6.13 -4.01
CA GLU A 47 5.76 7.02 -4.26
C GLU A 47 4.51 6.58 -3.49
N VAL A 48 4.27 5.27 -3.42
CA VAL A 48 3.14 4.69 -2.68
C VAL A 48 3.36 4.81 -1.17
N ALA A 49 4.58 4.53 -0.70
CA ALA A 49 4.94 4.69 0.71
C ALA A 49 4.69 6.13 1.18
N ASN A 50 5.17 7.11 0.41
CA ASN A 50 4.94 8.52 0.70
C ASN A 50 3.44 8.87 0.72
N TYR A 51 2.67 8.40 -0.25
CA TYR A 51 1.22 8.62 -0.27
C TYR A 51 0.54 8.02 0.96
N MET A 52 0.88 6.78 1.35
CA MET A 52 0.29 6.12 2.52
C MET A 52 0.63 6.83 3.83
N LEU A 53 1.90 7.24 3.99
CA LEU A 53 2.39 7.88 5.22
C LEU A 53 1.91 9.33 5.39
N ASN A 54 1.54 10.00 4.30
CA ASN A 54 1.04 11.38 4.33
C ASN A 54 -0.50 11.43 4.28
N ASP A 55 -1.10 10.88 3.23
CA ASP A 55 -2.53 11.02 2.91
C ASP A 55 -3.41 10.01 3.66
N ARG A 56 -2.84 8.84 4.02
CA ARG A 56 -3.56 7.74 4.70
C ARG A 56 -3.08 7.48 6.13
N ARG A 57 -2.35 8.44 6.71
CA ARG A 57 -1.76 8.31 8.05
C ARG A 57 -2.80 8.01 9.13
N GLU A 58 -3.93 8.72 9.11
CA GLU A 58 -5.00 8.55 10.11
C GLU A 58 -5.58 7.14 10.07
N GLU A 59 -5.81 6.62 8.86
CA GLU A 59 -6.34 5.27 8.63
C GLU A 59 -5.35 4.18 9.11
N LEU A 60 -4.05 4.39 8.90
CA LEU A 60 -3.00 3.50 9.43
C LEU A 60 -2.99 3.49 10.97
N VAL A 61 -3.05 4.65 11.60
CA VAL A 61 -3.05 4.77 13.08
C VAL A 61 -4.31 4.16 13.68
N GLU A 62 -5.47 4.37 13.06
CA GLU A 62 -6.71 3.72 13.50
C GLU A 62 -6.60 2.19 13.41
N MET A 63 -6.01 1.68 12.34
CA MET A 63 -5.81 0.25 12.15
C MET A 63 -4.84 -0.34 13.20
N GLU A 64 -3.71 0.32 13.48
CA GLU A 64 -2.78 -0.08 14.54
C GLU A 64 -3.47 -0.18 15.90
N LYS A 65 -4.31 0.81 16.24
CA LYS A 65 -5.08 0.83 17.49
C LYS A 65 -6.10 -0.29 17.56
N LYS A 66 -6.86 -0.52 16.47
CA LYS A 66 -7.90 -1.56 16.41
C LYS A 66 -7.31 -2.96 16.51
N LEU A 67 -6.19 -3.20 15.82
CA LEU A 67 -5.57 -4.52 15.72
C LEU A 67 -4.49 -4.75 16.80
N LYS A 68 -4.13 -3.73 17.58
CA LYS A 68 -3.05 -3.76 18.58
C LYS A 68 -1.74 -4.32 18.03
N LEU A 69 -1.34 -3.83 16.86
CA LEU A 69 -0.10 -4.20 16.18
C LEU A 69 0.64 -2.95 15.72
N SER A 70 1.93 -3.09 15.43
CA SER A 70 2.71 -2.02 14.79
C SER A 70 2.83 -2.23 13.28
N ILE A 71 2.53 -1.20 12.50
CA ILE A 71 2.67 -1.21 11.04
C ILE A 71 3.95 -0.47 10.66
N HIS A 72 4.81 -1.12 9.88
CA HIS A 72 5.97 -0.52 9.24
C HIS A 72 5.78 -0.49 7.74
N ILE A 73 5.83 0.72 7.17
CA ILE A 73 5.83 0.91 5.72
C ILE A 73 7.23 1.27 5.29
N VAL A 74 7.80 0.43 4.43
CA VAL A 74 9.14 0.60 3.87
C VAL A 74 8.98 0.94 2.39
N GLY A 75 9.46 2.12 2.00
CA GLY A 75 9.56 2.52 0.61
C GLY A 75 10.81 1.93 -0.02
N ASP A 76 10.65 1.13 -1.08
CA ASP A 76 11.77 0.60 -1.87
C ASP A 76 11.71 1.21 -3.28
N GLU A 77 12.79 1.86 -3.71
CA GLU A 77 12.89 2.48 -5.03
C GLU A 77 12.95 1.43 -6.15
N SER A 78 13.50 0.24 -5.87
CA SER A 78 13.63 -0.86 -6.82
C SER A 78 12.29 -1.50 -7.20
N LEU A 79 11.24 -1.23 -6.43
CA LEU A 79 9.88 -1.71 -6.69
C LEU A 79 9.06 -0.79 -7.62
N ALA A 80 9.60 0.37 -8.01
CA ALA A 80 8.98 1.23 -9.01
C ALA A 80 9.08 0.58 -10.41
N ALA A 81 7.95 0.03 -10.89
CA ALA A 81 7.82 -0.59 -12.22
C ALA A 81 6.65 0.02 -13.00
#